data_AF-A0A6N8NN69-F1
#
_entry.id   AF-A0A6N8NN69-F1
#
_cell.length_a   1.000
_cell.length_b   1.000
_cell.length_c   1.000
_cell.angle_alpha   90.00
_cell.angle_beta   90.00
_cell.angle_gamma   90.00
#
_symmetry.space_group_name_H-M   'P 1'
#
loop_
_entity.id
_entity.type
_entity.pdbx_description
1 polymer ?
#
loop_
_entity_poly.entity_id
_entity_poly.type
_entity_poly.pdbx_seq_one_letter_code
_entity_poly.pdbx_strand_id
1 'polypeptide(L)'
;MKWRKRGYLLAAILALASATIQAADVTITVNGKVVAKPCTVSTTNATVDLGDLYSFSLMSAGAASAWHDVALELTNCPVGTSRVTASFS
;
A
#
# COMPACT_ATOMS: atom_id res chain seq x y z
N MET A 1 -28.80 15.32 70.76
CA MET A 1 -28.41 15.95 69.46
C MET A 1 -26.95 15.68 69.00
N LYS A 2 -26.17 14.78 69.63
CA LYS A 2 -24.76 14.50 69.27
C LYS A 2 -24.56 13.49 68.12
N TRP A 3 -25.53 12.61 67.84
CA TRP A 3 -25.41 11.53 66.85
C TRP A 3 -25.60 11.94 65.40
N ARG A 4 -26.48 12.92 65.11
CA ARG A 4 -26.68 13.42 63.75
C ARG A 4 -25.39 14.02 63.16
N LYS A 5 -24.60 14.74 63.97
CA LYS A 5 -23.35 15.38 63.52
C LYS A 5 -22.25 14.40 63.12
N ARG A 6 -22.18 13.21 63.77
CA ARG A 6 -21.25 12.14 63.42
C ARG A 6 -21.60 11.46 62.10
N GLY A 7 -22.89 11.25 61.83
CA GLY A 7 -23.35 10.70 60.55
C GLY A 7 -23.08 11.63 59.36
N TYR A 8 -23.27 12.94 59.55
CA TYR A 8 -22.91 13.94 58.53
C TYR A 8 -21.40 14.01 58.28
N LEU A 9 -20.57 13.87 59.33
CA LEU A 9 -19.12 13.81 59.19
C LEU A 9 -18.66 12.58 58.41
N LEU A 10 -19.25 11.41 58.68
CA LEU A 10 -18.95 10.18 57.95
C LEU A 10 -19.41 10.26 56.48
N ALA A 11 -20.58 10.84 56.22
CA ALA A 11 -21.08 11.06 54.86
C ALA A 11 -20.20 12.05 54.07
N ALA A 12 -19.69 13.09 54.72
CA ALA A 12 -18.76 14.04 54.09
C ALA A 12 -17.43 13.39 53.73
N ILE A 13 -16.88 12.54 54.62
CA ILE A 13 -15.63 11.79 54.35
C ILE A 13 -15.83 10.81 53.19
N LEU A 14 -16.99 10.16 53.11
CA LEU A 14 -17.30 9.21 52.02
C LEU A 14 -17.49 9.92 50.67
N ALA A 15 -18.00 11.15 50.66
CA ALA A 15 -18.14 11.97 49.46
C ALA A 15 -16.81 12.57 48.97
N LEU A 16 -15.82 12.73 49.85
CA LEU A 16 -14.46 13.14 49.48
C LEU A 16 -13.65 11.98 48.89
N ALA A 17 -13.98 10.74 49.25
CA ALA A 17 -13.29 9.54 48.76
C ALA A 17 -13.72 9.09 47.35
N SER A 18 -14.84 9.59 46.82
CA SER A 18 -15.38 9.20 45.51
C SER A 18 -14.85 10.01 44.32
N ALA A 19 -13.93 10.96 44.55
CA ALA A 19 -13.46 11.89 43.53
C ALA A 19 -12.04 11.61 43.03
N THR A 20 -11.79 10.43 42.44
CA THR A 20 -10.58 10.21 41.62
C THR A 20 -10.95 9.48 40.33
N ILE A 21 -11.45 10.22 39.35
CA ILE A 21 -11.55 9.73 37.97
C ILE A 21 -10.13 9.83 37.39
N GLN A 22 -9.37 8.74 37.45
CA GLN A 22 -8.07 8.65 36.79
C GLN A 22 -8.30 8.38 35.30
N ALA A 23 -8.20 9.42 34.48
CA ALA A 23 -8.05 9.27 33.04
C ALA A 23 -6.57 8.97 32.76
N ALA A 24 -6.26 7.72 32.38
CA ALA A 24 -4.95 7.39 31.84
C ALA A 24 -5.01 7.52 30.32
N ASP A 25 -4.14 8.36 29.75
CA ASP A 25 -3.99 8.45 28.29
C ASP A 25 -3.37 7.15 27.76
N VAL A 26 -4.15 6.39 27.00
CA VAL A 26 -3.69 5.17 26.33
C VAL A 26 -3.14 5.55 24.95
N THR A 27 -1.83 5.39 24.76
CA THR A 27 -1.20 5.68 23.47
C THR A 27 -1.23 4.43 22.59
N ILE A 28 -2.04 4.44 21.53
CA ILE A 28 -2.09 3.36 20.53
C ILE A 28 -1.10 3.69 19.42
N THR A 29 -0.05 2.88 19.27
CA THR A 29 0.92 3.03 18.18
C THR A 29 0.55 2.10 17.03
N VAL A 30 0.15 2.67 15.90
CA VAL A 30 -0.15 1.91 14.67
C VAL A 30 1.04 2.05 13.72
N ASN A 31 1.71 0.94 13.46
CA ASN A 31 2.77 0.88 12.44
C ASN A 31 2.19 0.36 11.13
N GLY A 32 2.49 1.04 10.03
CA GLY A 32 2.07 0.64 8.69
C GLY A 32 3.08 1.06 7.62
N LYS A 33 3.19 0.27 6.57
CA LYS A 33 4.00 0.60 5.38
C LYS A 33 3.06 1.03 4.27
N VAL A 34 3.19 2.28 3.82
CA VAL A 34 2.45 2.79 2.66
C VAL A 34 3.28 2.49 1.41
N VAL A 35 2.75 1.65 0.53
CA VAL A 35 3.33 1.37 -0.79
C VAL A 35 2.40 1.86 -1.89
N ALA A 36 2.98 2.27 -3.02
CA ALA A 36 2.20 2.63 -4.19
C ALA A 36 1.56 1.38 -4.81
N LYS A 37 0.35 1.55 -5.36
CA LYS A 37 -0.32 0.50 -6.12
C LYS A 37 0.41 0.27 -7.46
N PRO A 38 0.58 -0.98 -7.92
CA PRO A 38 1.12 -1.23 -9.26
C PRO A 38 0.19 -0.66 -10.35
N CYS A 39 0.75 -0.36 -11.51
CA CYS A 39 -0.02 -0.02 -12.70
C CYS A 39 -0.83 -1.24 -13.19
N THR A 40 -1.89 -0.99 -13.94
CA THR A 40 -2.65 -2.02 -14.65
C THR A 40 -2.07 -2.20 -16.05
N VAL A 41 -1.77 -3.44 -16.43
CA VAL A 41 -1.36 -3.75 -17.81
C VAL A 41 -2.60 -3.74 -18.70
N SER A 42 -2.65 -2.82 -19.66
CA SER A 42 -3.75 -2.69 -20.62
C SER A 42 -3.54 -3.56 -21.85
N THR A 43 -2.29 -3.78 -22.26
CA THR A 43 -1.97 -4.72 -23.35
C THR A 43 -1.97 -6.15 -22.82
N THR A 44 -3.08 -6.89 -22.98
CA THR A 44 -3.18 -8.29 -22.54
C THR A 44 -2.48 -9.26 -23.48
N ASN A 45 -2.59 -9.03 -24.78
CA ASN A 45 -1.92 -9.82 -25.82
C ASN A 45 -1.34 -8.86 -26.86
N ALA A 46 -0.08 -9.07 -27.20
CA ALA A 46 0.59 -8.40 -28.30
C ALA A 46 1.14 -9.48 -29.23
N THR A 47 0.60 -9.56 -30.45
CA THR A 47 1.12 -10.46 -31.48
C THR A 47 2.06 -9.67 -32.36
N VAL A 48 3.30 -10.14 -32.48
CA VAL A 48 4.31 -9.54 -33.34
C VAL A 48 4.42 -10.39 -34.60
N ASP A 49 4.04 -9.82 -35.74
CA ASP A 49 4.23 -10.44 -37.03
C ASP A 49 5.59 -10.01 -37.61
N LEU A 50 6.46 -10.99 -37.83
CA LEU A 50 7.79 -10.80 -38.43
C LEU A 50 7.75 -10.89 -39.96
N GLY A 51 6.60 -11.28 -40.54
CA GLY A 51 6.43 -11.50 -41.96
C GLY A 51 7.30 -12.63 -42.51
N ASP A 52 7.58 -12.54 -43.82
CA ASP A 52 8.39 -13.53 -44.52
C ASP A 52 9.89 -13.28 -44.31
N LEU A 53 10.59 -14.29 -43.80
CA LEU A 53 12.04 -14.28 -43.64
C LEU A 53 12.68 -15.29 -44.60
N TYR A 54 13.71 -14.84 -45.32
CA TYR A 54 14.42 -15.67 -46.30
C TYR A 54 15.75 -16.16 -45.73
N SER A 55 16.04 -17.46 -45.90
CA SER A 55 17.25 -18.10 -45.37
C SER A 55 18.55 -17.50 -45.90
N PHE A 56 18.53 -17.01 -47.16
CA PHE A 56 19.67 -16.32 -47.77
C PHE A 56 20.09 -15.04 -47.01
N SER A 57 19.14 -14.36 -46.36
CA SER A 57 19.42 -13.13 -45.60
C SER A 57 19.96 -13.41 -44.19
N LEU A 58 19.97 -14.68 -43.75
CA LEU A 58 20.30 -15.11 -42.38
C LEU A 58 21.47 -16.11 -42.35
N MET A 59 22.32 -16.11 -43.37
CA MET A 59 23.35 -17.15 -43.56
C MET A 59 24.54 -17.05 -42.60
N SER A 60 24.82 -15.87 -42.04
CA SER A 60 25.95 -15.64 -41.13
C SER A 60 25.50 -15.55 -39.67
N ALA A 61 26.36 -15.98 -38.74
CA ALA A 61 26.13 -15.79 -37.31
C ALA A 61 25.92 -14.30 -36.99
N GLY A 62 24.84 -14.00 -36.25
CA GLY A 62 24.45 -12.64 -35.92
C GLY A 62 23.62 -11.90 -36.98
N ALA A 63 23.32 -12.52 -38.13
CA ALA A 63 22.33 -11.98 -39.05
C ALA A 63 20.93 -11.97 -38.38
N ALA A 64 20.18 -10.89 -38.59
CA ALA A 64 18.87 -10.68 -37.97
C ALA A 64 17.90 -10.01 -38.97
N SER A 65 16.60 -10.10 -38.67
CA SER A 65 15.55 -9.39 -39.40
C SER A 65 15.54 -7.91 -39.05
N ALA A 66 14.64 -7.16 -39.71
CA ALA A 66 14.27 -5.84 -39.25
C ALA A 66 13.69 -5.89 -37.82
N TRP A 67 13.81 -4.76 -37.10
CA TRP A 67 13.19 -4.58 -35.80
C TRP A 67 11.69 -4.35 -35.95
N HIS A 68 10.93 -4.90 -35.01
CA HIS A 68 9.49 -4.67 -34.89
C HIS A 68 9.23 -4.05 -33.53
N ASP A 69 8.58 -2.88 -33.54
CA ASP A 69 8.21 -2.18 -32.32
C ASP A 69 6.97 -2.82 -31.67
N VAL A 70 7.02 -2.95 -30.35
CA VAL A 70 5.90 -3.46 -29.54
C VAL A 70 5.66 -2.51 -28.38
N ALA A 71 4.43 -2.04 -28.26
CA ALA A 71 4.01 -1.17 -27.16
C ALA A 71 3.27 -1.97 -26.07
N LEU A 72 3.75 -1.85 -24.84
CA LEU A 72 3.08 -2.36 -23.65
C LEU A 72 2.46 -1.19 -22.90
N GLU A 73 1.15 -1.02 -23.04
CA GLU A 73 0.43 0.09 -22.44
C GLU A 73 0.06 -0.22 -20.99
N LEU A 74 0.29 0.77 -20.14
CA LEU A 74 0.06 0.71 -18.70
C LEU A 74 -0.89 1.85 -18.32
N THR A 75 -1.96 1.51 -17.61
CA THR A 75 -2.95 2.49 -17.14
C THR A 75 -3.07 2.49 -15.63
N ASN A 76 -3.72 3.51 -15.08
CA ASN A 76 -3.96 3.65 -13.64
C ASN A 76 -2.68 3.61 -12.78
N CYS A 77 -1.59 4.17 -13.27
CA CYS A 77 -0.36 4.33 -12.51
C CYS A 77 -0.52 5.45 -11.47
N PRO A 78 -0.44 5.17 -10.16
CA PRO A 78 -0.49 6.22 -9.15
C PRO A 78 0.82 7.02 -9.12
N VAL A 79 0.76 8.25 -8.61
CA VAL A 79 1.93 9.15 -8.50
C VAL A 79 3.09 8.58 -7.69
N GLY A 80 2.83 7.59 -6.81
CA GLY A 80 3.86 6.91 -6.04
C GLY A 80 4.64 5.85 -6.82
N THR A 81 4.21 5.50 -8.04
CA THR A 81 4.89 4.53 -8.90
C THR A 81 5.81 5.27 -9.86
N SER A 82 7.12 5.24 -9.58
CA SER A 82 8.14 5.96 -10.35
C SER A 82 8.92 5.10 -11.35
N ARG A 83 8.76 3.78 -11.28
CA ARG A 83 9.47 2.83 -12.14
C ARG A 83 8.60 1.62 -12.45
N VAL A 84 8.66 1.18 -13.71
CA VAL A 84 8.10 -0.08 -14.18
C VAL A 84 9.23 -0.87 -14.84
N THR A 85 9.30 -2.17 -14.57
CA THR A 85 10.29 -3.09 -15.15
C THR A 85 9.54 -4.23 -15.80
N ALA A 86 9.87 -4.54 -17.06
CA ALA A 86 9.37 -5.69 -17.79
C ALA A 86 10.46 -6.75 -17.92
N SER A 87 10.11 -8.01 -17.73
CA SER A 87 10.99 -9.17 -17.92
C SER A 87 10.35 -10.12 -18.93
N PHE A 88 11.17 -10.69 -19.81
CA PHE A 88 10.77 -11.66 -20.82
C PHE A 88 11.41 -13.02 -20.49
N SER A 89 10.62 -14.10 -20.56
CA SER A 89 11.03 -15.46 -20.19
C SER A 89 10.57 -16.48 -21.21
#